data_AF-A0A3A5B1W7-F1
#
_entry.id   AF-A0A3A5B1W7-F1
#
_cell.length_a   1.000
_cell.length_b   1.000
_cell.length_c   1.000
_cell.angle_alpha   90.00
_cell.angle_beta   90.00
_cell.angle_gamma   90.00
#
_symmetry.space_group_name_H-M   'P 1'
#
loop_
_entity.id
_entity.type
_entity.pdbx_description
1 polymer ?
#
loop_
_entity_poly.entity_id
_entity_poly.type
_entity_poly.pdbx_seq_one_letter_code
_entity_poly.pdbx_strand_id
1 'polypeptide(L)'
;MDRARTLPVVISSYVVPGFTLLLLATIPLYVNPYLVILLGTVFMYIVLTLSWAIFSGPTRYISLATSAFFGVGAYTSAVLGEALPIPVVIVLGGITGSLFAFFMGLLTLRLRGMYFIIFTFGVSELMRHFLLWWE
;
A
#
# COMPACT_ATOMS: atom_id res chain seq x y z
N MET A 1 -40.11 8.54 10.51
CA MET A 1 -39.91 9.93 10.03
C MET A 1 -38.49 10.39 10.35
N ASP A 2 -37.45 9.85 9.67
CA ASP A 2 -36.05 10.30 9.93
C ASP A 2 -35.04 10.04 8.80
N ARG A 3 -35.48 10.01 7.52
CA ARG A 3 -34.62 9.68 6.37
C ARG A 3 -34.02 10.92 5.66
N ALA A 4 -34.46 12.12 6.02
CA ALA A 4 -34.11 13.37 5.33
C ALA A 4 -32.87 14.08 5.90
N ARG A 5 -32.39 13.71 7.09
CA ARG A 5 -31.26 14.38 7.78
C ARG A 5 -29.88 13.82 7.40
N THR A 6 -29.79 12.62 6.84
CA THR A 6 -28.50 11.99 6.50
C THR A 6 -27.96 12.37 5.12
N LEU A 7 -28.82 12.80 4.19
CA LEU A 7 -28.43 13.19 2.84
C LEU A 7 -27.39 14.32 2.75
N PRO A 8 -27.46 15.43 3.52
CA PRO A 8 -26.47 16.51 3.42
C PRO A 8 -25.08 16.14 3.97
N VAL A 9 -24.99 15.18 4.90
CA VAL A 9 -23.71 14.71 5.47
C VAL A 9 -22.98 13.79 4.50
N VAL A 10 -23.72 12.92 3.80
CA VAL A 10 -23.14 11.98 2.83
C VAL A 10 -22.59 12.72 1.60
N ILE A 11 -23.28 13.74 1.11
CA ILE A 11 -22.79 14.57 -0.02
C ILE A 11 -21.52 15.34 0.37
N SER A 12 -21.49 15.94 1.57
CA SER A 12 -20.29 16.61 2.10
C SER A 12 -19.08 15.66 2.24
N SER A 13 -19.34 14.41 2.63
CA SER A 13 -18.30 13.37 2.81
C SER A 13 -17.58 12.95 1.52
N TYR A 14 -18.20 13.13 0.34
CA TYR A 14 -17.57 12.79 -0.96
C TYR A 14 -17.01 14.01 -1.70
N VAL A 15 -17.58 15.20 -1.47
CA VAL A 15 -17.14 16.45 -2.12
C VAL A 15 -15.76 16.88 -1.60
N VAL A 16 -15.51 16.74 -0.30
CA VAL A 16 -14.21 17.09 0.32
C VAL A 16 -13.05 16.24 -0.23
N PRO A 17 -13.09 14.90 -0.26
CA PRO A 17 -11.97 14.11 -0.81
C PRO A 17 -11.78 14.32 -2.32
N GLY A 18 -12.86 14.53 -3.08
CA GLY A 18 -12.78 14.81 -4.52
C GLY A 18 -12.10 16.14 -4.82
N PHE A 19 -12.40 17.19 -4.04
CA PHE A 19 -11.77 18.49 -4.19
C PHE A 19 -10.28 18.47 -3.78
N THR A 20 -9.95 17.73 -2.71
CA THR A 20 -8.56 17.55 -2.27
C THR A 20 -7.73 16.78 -3.30
N LEU A 21 -8.30 15.74 -3.94
CA LEU A 21 -7.62 14.98 -5.01
C LEU A 21 -7.35 15.83 -6.26
N LEU A 22 -8.28 16.71 -6.64
CA LEU A 22 -8.12 17.65 -7.77
C LEU A 22 -7.07 18.72 -7.50
N LEU A 23 -7.04 19.28 -6.29
CA LEU A 23 -6.01 20.22 -5.85
C LEU A 23 -4.62 19.56 -5.89
N LEU A 24 -4.54 18.32 -5.39
CA LEU A 24 -3.30 17.55 -5.33
C LEU A 24 -2.76 17.16 -6.71
N ALA A 25 -3.64 16.84 -7.66
CA ALA A 25 -3.27 16.52 -9.05
C ALA A 25 -2.72 17.73 -9.82
N THR A 26 -3.05 18.96 -9.41
CA THR A 26 -2.60 20.20 -10.08
C THR A 26 -1.27 20.74 -9.53
N ILE A 27 -0.90 20.35 -8.30
CA ILE A 27 0.37 20.73 -7.66
C ILE A 27 1.64 20.38 -8.48
N PRO A 28 1.79 19.21 -9.11
CA PRO A 28 3.02 18.87 -9.82
C PRO A 28 3.31 19.75 -11.05
N LEU A 29 2.34 20.53 -11.54
CA LEU A 29 2.51 21.45 -12.67
C LEU A 29 3.12 22.81 -12.28
N TYR A 30 3.13 23.18 -11.00
CA TYR A 30 3.53 24.51 -10.54
C TYR A 30 4.68 24.50 -9.51
N VAL A 31 5.22 23.33 -9.18
CA VAL A 31 6.06 23.14 -7.99
C VAL A 31 7.41 22.48 -8.32
N ASN A 32 8.44 22.84 -7.55
CA ASN A 32 9.82 22.33 -7.66
C ASN A 32 9.87 20.78 -7.68
N PRO A 33 10.69 20.15 -8.56
CA PRO A 33 10.84 18.70 -8.65
C PRO A 33 11.08 17.98 -7.31
N TYR A 34 11.78 18.61 -6.37
CA TYR A 34 12.03 18.06 -5.05
C TYR A 34 10.72 17.81 -4.28
N LEU A 35 9.81 18.77 -4.30
CA LEU A 35 8.53 18.67 -3.60
C LEU A 35 7.61 17.63 -4.25
N VAL A 36 7.71 17.40 -5.56
CA VAL A 36 6.97 16.35 -6.26
C VAL A 36 7.39 14.97 -5.76
N ILE A 37 8.70 14.72 -5.63
CA ILE A 37 9.23 13.44 -5.11
C ILE A 37 8.88 13.27 -3.63
N LEU A 38 9.03 14.33 -2.82
CA LEU A 38 8.70 14.31 -1.40
C LEU A 38 7.22 14.00 -1.17
N LEU A 39 6.32 14.70 -1.87
CA LEU A 39 4.89 14.44 -1.81
C LEU A 39 4.56 13.04 -2.30
N GLY A 40 5.16 12.59 -3.41
CA GLY A 40 4.98 11.22 -3.92
C GLY A 40 5.35 10.15 -2.88
N THR A 41 6.46 10.36 -2.17
CA THR A 41 6.92 9.47 -1.10
C THR A 41 5.98 9.50 0.11
N VAL A 42 5.48 10.68 0.48
CA VAL A 42 4.48 10.83 1.54
C VAL A 42 3.18 10.09 1.17
N PHE A 43 2.67 10.26 -0.05
CA PHE A 43 1.48 9.54 -0.52
C PHE A 43 1.67 8.03 -0.54
N MET A 44 2.85 7.57 -0.97
CA MET A 44 3.20 6.15 -0.90
C MET A 44 3.09 5.61 0.53
N TYR A 45 3.67 6.29 1.52
CA TYR A 45 3.58 5.88 2.92
C TYR A 45 2.16 5.99 3.49
N ILE A 46 1.37 6.99 3.07
CA ILE A 46 -0.04 7.10 3.45
C ILE A 46 -0.82 5.88 2.97
N VAL A 47 -0.68 5.50 1.69
CA VAL A 47 -1.35 4.32 1.11
C VAL A 47 -0.93 3.04 1.84
N LEU A 48 0.36 2.89 2.14
CA LEU A 48 0.88 1.75 2.90
C LEU A 48 0.28 1.68 4.31
N THR A 49 0.22 2.82 5.00
CA THR A 49 -0.33 2.93 6.36
C THR A 49 -1.83 2.67 6.38
N LEU A 50 -2.58 3.16 5.39
CA LEU A 50 -4.01 2.89 5.25
C LEU A 50 -4.28 1.41 5.00
N SER A 51 -3.51 0.78 4.11
CA SER A 51 -3.61 -0.65 3.83
C SER A 51 -3.38 -1.48 5.10
N TRP A 52 -2.36 -1.10 5.88
CA TRP A 52 -2.08 -1.71 7.18
C TRP A 52 -3.20 -1.45 8.20
N ALA A 53 -3.73 -0.23 8.27
CA ALA A 53 -4.79 0.14 9.22
C ALA A 53 -6.12 -0.56 8.93
N ILE A 54 -6.48 -0.72 7.66
CA ILE A 54 -7.68 -1.47 7.24
C ILE A 54 -7.56 -2.95 7.65
N PHE A 55 -6.35 -3.51 7.60
CA PHE A 55 -6.11 -4.90 8.01
C PHE A 55 -6.06 -5.06 9.54
N SER A 56 -5.22 -4.28 10.21
CA SER A 56 -4.91 -4.37 11.65
C SER A 56 -6.01 -3.81 12.54
N GLY A 57 -6.73 -2.79 12.06
CA GLY A 57 -7.80 -2.11 12.80
C GLY A 57 -8.91 -3.04 13.29
N PRO A 58 -9.65 -3.73 12.40
CA PRO A 58 -10.77 -4.59 12.80
C PRO A 58 -10.34 -5.92 13.43
N THR A 59 -9.17 -6.46 13.06
CA THR A 59 -8.72 -7.79 13.52
C THR A 59 -7.97 -7.77 14.84
N ARG A 60 -7.52 -6.60 15.32
CA ARG A 60 -6.65 -6.43 16.50
C ARG A 60 -5.31 -7.19 16.36
N TYR A 61 -4.93 -7.58 15.14
CA TYR A 61 -3.66 -8.24 14.83
C TYR A 61 -2.72 -7.28 14.13
N ILE A 62 -1.49 -7.19 14.63
CA ILE A 62 -0.44 -6.38 14.02
C ILE A 62 0.25 -7.21 12.94
N SER A 63 0.08 -6.84 11.67
CA SER A 63 0.83 -7.43 10.56
C SER A 63 2.11 -6.63 10.31
N LEU A 64 3.26 -7.29 10.36
CA LEU A 64 4.55 -6.67 10.01
C LEU A 64 5.01 -7.03 8.58
N ALA A 65 4.17 -7.72 7.81
CA ALA A 65 4.48 -8.20 6.47
C ALA A 65 4.29 -7.14 5.37
N THR A 66 3.70 -5.98 5.68
CA THR A 66 3.44 -4.92 4.69
C THR A 66 4.72 -4.38 4.05
N SER A 67 5.84 -4.34 4.78
CA SER A 67 7.15 -3.99 4.23
C SER A 67 7.67 -5.03 3.24
N ALA A 68 7.46 -6.33 3.51
CA ALA A 68 7.82 -7.41 2.59
C ALA A 68 7.03 -7.30 1.27
N PHE A 69 5.73 -7.05 1.35
CA PHE A 69 4.85 -6.95 0.18
C PHE A 69 5.23 -5.75 -0.70
N PHE A 70 5.50 -4.62 -0.07
CA PHE A 70 6.02 -3.45 -0.74
C PHE A 70 7.39 -3.73 -1.39
N GLY A 71 8.28 -4.42 -0.68
CA GLY A 71 9.61 -4.82 -1.18
C GLY A 71 9.54 -5.70 -2.43
N VAL A 72 8.67 -6.72 -2.46
CA VAL A 72 8.46 -7.58 -3.66
C VAL A 72 8.02 -6.75 -4.87
N GLY A 73 7.05 -5.87 -4.69
CA GLY A 73 6.54 -5.01 -5.77
C GLY A 73 7.59 -4.00 -6.26
N ALA A 74 8.35 -3.40 -5.34
CA ALA A 74 9.43 -2.47 -5.65
C ALA A 74 10.57 -3.18 -6.41
N TYR A 75 10.98 -4.37 -5.99
CA TYR A 75 12.01 -5.16 -6.67
C TYR A 75 11.55 -5.57 -8.08
N THR A 76 10.30 -6.03 -8.23
CA THR A 76 9.72 -6.33 -9.55
C THR A 76 9.76 -5.09 -10.44
N SER A 77 9.42 -3.92 -9.89
CA SER A 77 9.41 -2.67 -10.64
C SER A 77 10.82 -2.20 -11.02
N ALA A 78 11.82 -2.46 -10.18
CA ALA A 78 13.22 -2.16 -10.47
C ALA A 78 13.76 -3.03 -11.62
N VAL A 79 13.51 -4.34 -11.58
CA VAL A 79 13.99 -5.28 -12.61
C VAL A 79 13.28 -5.06 -13.95
N LEU A 80 11.96 -4.84 -13.95
CA LEU A 80 11.18 -4.63 -15.19
C LEU A 80 11.22 -3.18 -15.69
N GLY A 81 11.61 -2.24 -14.83
CA GLY A 81 11.66 -0.81 -15.14
C GLY A 81 12.64 -0.46 -16.27
N GLU A 82 13.66 -1.27 -16.47
CA GLU A 82 14.67 -1.06 -17.53
C GLU A 82 14.20 -1.54 -18.92
N ALA A 83 13.22 -2.44 -18.98
CA ALA A 83 12.85 -3.14 -20.22
C ALA A 83 11.43 -2.80 -20.74
N LEU A 84 10.53 -2.31 -19.89
CA LEU A 84 9.10 -2.16 -20.21
C LEU A 84 8.58 -0.73 -19.98
N PRO A 85 7.52 -0.30 -20.70
CA PRO A 85 6.90 0.99 -20.48
C PRO A 85 6.28 1.08 -19.08
N ILE A 86 6.43 2.25 -18.44
CA ILE A 86 6.04 2.53 -17.04
C ILE A 86 4.65 1.98 -16.65
N PRO A 87 3.57 2.11 -17.46
CA PRO A 87 2.26 1.60 -17.08
C PRO A 87 2.22 0.08 -16.88
N VAL A 88 2.98 -0.67 -17.69
CA VAL A 88 3.03 -2.14 -17.63
C VAL A 88 3.80 -2.59 -16.39
N VAL A 89 4.87 -1.87 -16.06
CA VAL A 89 5.69 -2.12 -14.86
C VAL A 89 4.85 -1.95 -13.59
N ILE A 90 4.03 -0.89 -13.51
CA ILE A 90 3.14 -0.65 -12.37
C ILE A 90 2.13 -1.80 -12.20
N VAL A 91 1.50 -2.24 -13.30
CA VAL A 91 0.52 -3.34 -13.26
C VAL A 91 1.20 -4.65 -12.83
N LEU A 92 2.36 -4.97 -13.40
CA LEU A 92 3.07 -6.20 -13.07
C LEU A 92 3.60 -6.19 -11.64
N GLY A 93 4.16 -5.08 -11.15
CA GLY A 93 4.59 -4.94 -9.76
C GLY A 93 3.42 -5.04 -8.78
N GLY A 94 2.25 -4.50 -9.16
CA GLY A 94 1.00 -4.67 -8.40
C GLY A 94 0.52 -6.11 -8.37
N ILE A 95 0.60 -6.84 -9.50
CA ILE A 95 0.22 -8.25 -9.60
C ILE A 95 1.13 -9.13 -8.76
N THR A 96 2.45 -8.97 -8.83
CA THR A 96 3.39 -9.78 -8.05
C THR A 96 3.21 -9.56 -6.56
N GLY A 97 3.08 -8.30 -6.13
CA GLY A 97 2.77 -7.95 -4.73
C GLY A 97 1.43 -8.52 -4.27
N SER A 98 0.38 -8.43 -5.09
CA SER A 98 -0.96 -8.96 -4.77
C SER A 98 -0.96 -10.48 -4.69
N LEU A 99 -0.24 -11.16 -5.59
CA LEU A 99 -0.13 -12.61 -5.58
C LEU A 99 0.60 -13.09 -4.31
N PHE A 100 1.69 -12.42 -3.94
CA PHE A 100 2.43 -12.72 -2.72
C PHE A 100 1.59 -12.46 -1.46
N ALA A 101 0.86 -11.33 -1.42
CA ALA A 101 -0.08 -11.02 -0.35
C ALA A 101 -1.24 -12.03 -0.27
N PHE A 102 -1.73 -12.54 -1.41
CA PHE A 102 -2.76 -13.56 -1.46
C PHE A 102 -2.27 -14.89 -0.86
N PHE A 103 -1.09 -15.36 -1.24
CA PHE A 103 -0.47 -16.55 -0.65
C PHE A 103 -0.26 -16.40 0.85
N MET A 104 0.24 -15.24 1.29
CA MET A 104 0.44 -14.98 2.71
C MET A 104 -0.88 -14.85 3.49
N GLY A 105 -1.91 -14.24 2.90
CA GLY A 105 -3.26 -14.21 3.46
C GLY A 105 -3.80 -15.61 3.68
N LEU A 106 -3.60 -16.51 2.71
CA LEU A 106 -4.02 -17.91 2.81
C LEU A 106 -3.29 -18.67 3.92
N LEU A 107 -1.97 -18.47 4.04
CA LEU A 107 -1.15 -19.09 5.09
C LEU A 107 -1.53 -18.60 6.49
N THR A 108 -1.78 -17.30 6.62
CA THR A 108 -2.00 -16.67 7.91
C THR A 108 -3.39 -16.88 8.49
N LEU A 109 -4.40 -17.21 7.68
CA LEU A 109 -5.75 -17.58 8.13
C LEU A 109 -5.76 -18.76 9.12
N ARG A 110 -4.71 -19.59 9.15
CA ARG A 110 -4.58 -20.72 10.10
C ARG A 110 -3.94 -20.33 11.44
N LEU A 111 -3.31 -19.17 11.53
CA LEU A 111 -2.57 -18.71 12.72
C LEU A 111 -3.45 -17.79 13.57
N ARG A 112 -3.28 -17.83 14.90
CA ARG A 112 -4.03 -16.97 15.83
C ARG A 112 -3.10 -16.32 16.85
N GLY A 113 -3.37 -15.07 17.21
CA GLY A 113 -2.67 -14.39 18.29
C GLY A 113 -1.22 -14.04 17.96
N MET A 114 -0.31 -14.28 18.91
CA MET A 114 1.11 -13.92 18.79
C MET A 114 1.83 -14.64 17.64
N TYR A 115 1.39 -15.85 17.27
CA TYR A 115 2.00 -16.61 16.17
C TYR A 115 1.88 -15.88 14.82
N PHE A 116 0.80 -15.11 14.61
CA PHE A 116 0.64 -14.31 13.40
C PHE A 116 1.69 -13.20 13.29
N ILE A 117 1.99 -12.53 14.41
CA ILE A 117 2.96 -11.43 14.46
C ILE A 117 4.37 -11.98 14.18
N ILE A 118 4.75 -13.06 14.85
CA ILE A 118 6.08 -13.67 14.68
C ILE A 118 6.26 -14.17 13.24
N PHE A 119 5.23 -14.80 12.68
CA PHE A 119 5.26 -15.26 11.29
C PHE A 119 5.42 -14.10 10.30
N THR A 120 4.60 -13.04 10.42
CA THR A 120 4.69 -11.87 9.53
C THR A 120 6.01 -11.13 9.66
N PHE A 121 6.59 -11.07 10.87
CA PHE A 121 7.95 -10.57 11.08
C PHE A 121 9.00 -11.44 10.38
N GLY A 122 8.93 -12.75 10.56
CA GLY A 122 9.85 -13.71 9.92
C GLY A 122 9.79 -13.64 8.39
N VAL A 123 8.61 -13.41 7.80
CA VAL A 123 8.47 -13.21 6.35
C VAL A 123 9.18 -11.95 5.88
N SER A 124 9.04 -10.84 6.61
CA SER A 124 9.76 -9.60 6.29
C SER A 124 11.26 -9.74 6.39
N GLU A 125 11.75 -10.46 7.41
CA GLU A 125 13.18 -10.71 7.57
C GLU A 125 13.73 -11.67 6.51
N LEU A 126 12.97 -12.72 6.16
CA LEU A 126 13.31 -13.64 5.07
C LEU A 126 13.41 -12.89 3.74
N MET A 127 12.46 -11.99 3.46
CA MET A 127 12.49 -11.16 2.25
C MET A 127 13.72 -10.25 2.23
N ARG A 128 14.06 -9.63 3.37
CA ARG A 128 15.26 -8.78 3.50
C ARG A 128 16.54 -9.58 3.23
N HIS A 129 16.67 -10.78 3.81
CA HIS A 129 17.82 -11.65 3.58
C HIS A 129 17.89 -12.16 2.14
N PHE A 130 16.76 -12.47 1.53
CA PHE A 130 16.70 -12.90 0.13
C PHE A 130 17.21 -11.81 -0.83
N LEU A 131 16.81 -10.56 -0.59
CA LEU A 131 17.27 -9.41 -1.38
C LEU A 131 18.78 -9.18 -1.20
N LEU A 132 19.27 -9.21 0.05
CA LEU A 132 20.70 -9.02 0.35
C LEU A 132 21.60 -10.12 -0.20
N TRP A 133 21.09 -11.34 -0.41
CA TRP A 133 21.85 -12.44 -0.99
C TRP A 133 21.92 -12.35 -2.53
N TRP A 134 20.95 -11.69 -3.14
CA TRP A 134 20.90 -11.50 -4.60
C TRP A 134 21.79 -10.34 -5.08
N GLU A 135 22.15 -9.43 -4.17
CA GLU A 135 23.17 -8.38 -4.36
C GLU A 135 24.58 -8.90 -4.02
#